data_AF-A0A1Y3B7K7-F1
#
_entry.id   AF-A0A1Y3B7K7-F1
#
_cell.length_a   1.000
_cell.length_b   1.000
_cell.length_c   1.000
_cell.angle_alpha   90.00
_cell.angle_beta   90.00
_cell.angle_gamma   90.00
#
_symmetry.space_group_name_H-M   'P 1'
#
loop_
_entity.id
_entity.type
_entity.pdbx_description
1 polymer ?
#
loop_
_entity_poly.entity_id
_entity_poly.type
_entity_poly.pdbx_seq_one_letter_code
_entity_poly.pdbx_strand_id
1 'polypeptide(L)'
;MKLSVILGVAQMFFGVLLSYFNHRFFAKQLNVLCEFIPQVIFMMSIFGYMNLLIFFKWMKYDSKMAGDAPSILITLINMFLMKYDDPHSPPPMYGGQRFFQTLLLFSALMCVPWMLITKPYLLKKQNDLKLLYHPP
;
A
#
# COMPACT_ATOMS: atom_id res chain seq x y z
N MET A 1 -2.70 -14.51 -15.66
CA MET A 1 -2.50 -13.13 -15.16
C MET A 1 -2.71 -12.98 -13.65
N LYS A 2 -3.84 -13.40 -13.06
CA LYS A 2 -4.14 -13.21 -11.61
C LYS A 2 -3.08 -13.81 -10.67
N LEU A 3 -2.61 -15.03 -10.95
CA LEU A 3 -1.54 -15.69 -10.19
C LEU A 3 -0.23 -14.87 -10.20
N SER A 4 0.14 -14.32 -11.35
CA SER A 4 1.35 -13.52 -11.52
C SER A 4 1.32 -12.25 -10.68
N VAL A 5 0.14 -11.64 -10.54
CA VAL A 5 -0.05 -10.46 -9.68
C VAL A 5 0.12 -10.83 -8.20
N ILE A 6 -0.49 -11.93 -7.76
CA ILE A 6 -0.37 -12.41 -6.36
C ILE A 6 1.10 -12.73 -6.03
N LEU A 7 1.78 -13.47 -6.90
CA LEU A 7 3.19 -13.82 -6.72
C LEU A 7 4.10 -12.58 -6.75
N GLY A 8 3.85 -11.63 -7.65
CA GLY A 8 4.61 -10.38 -7.72
C GLY A 8 4.50 -9.55 -6.44
N VAL A 9 3.28 -9.39 -5.90
CA VAL A 9 3.08 -8.66 -4.64
C VAL A 9 3.68 -9.40 -3.46
N ALA A 10 3.60 -10.74 -3.43
CA ALA A 10 4.25 -11.55 -2.39
C ALA A 10 5.78 -11.37 -2.41
N GLN A 11 6.38 -11.36 -3.60
CA GLN A 11 7.82 -11.08 -3.77
C GLN A 11 8.20 -9.67 -3.30
N MET A 12 7.40 -8.65 -3.64
CA MET A 12 7.62 -7.28 -3.16
C MET A 12 7.52 -7.19 -1.63
N PHE A 13 6.52 -7.84 -1.02
CA PHE A 13 6.35 -7.91 0.43
C PHE A 13 7.54 -8.58 1.12
N PHE A 14 8.03 -9.68 0.55
CA PHE A 14 9.24 -10.33 1.03
C PHE A 14 10.46 -9.40 1.00
N GLY A 15 10.65 -8.63 -0.08
CA GLY A 15 11.72 -7.63 -0.15
C GLY A 15 11.64 -6.56 0.95
N VAL A 16 10.43 -6.08 1.26
CA VAL A 16 10.19 -5.12 2.34
C VAL A 16 10.47 -5.74 3.72
N LEU A 17 10.12 -7.01 3.94
CA LEU A 17 10.47 -7.74 5.17
C LEU A 17 11.98 -7.88 5.35
N LEU A 18 12.74 -8.15 4.28
CA LEU A 18 14.21 -8.18 4.36
C LEU A 18 14.78 -6.81 4.75
N SER A 19 14.20 -5.72 4.26
CA SER A 19 14.58 -4.35 4.68
C SER A 19 14.39 -4.12 6.18
N TYR A 20 13.30 -4.64 6.76
CA TYR A 20 13.08 -4.60 8.21
C TYR A 20 14.17 -5.33 9.00
N PHE A 21 14.52 -6.55 8.59
CA PHE A 21 15.59 -7.30 9.24
C PHE A 21 16.94 -6.58 9.13
N ASN A 22 17.22 -5.96 7.98
CA ASN A 22 18.41 -5.17 7.77
C ASN A 22 18.51 -3.99 8.75
N HIS A 23 17.45 -3.20 8.86
CA HIS A 23 17.44 -2.06 9.80
C HIS A 23 17.47 -2.47 11.28
N ARG A 24 16.88 -3.63 11.61
CA ARG A 24 16.98 -4.23 12.95
C ARG A 24 18.41 -4.64 13.28
N PHE A 25 19.13 -5.24 12.33
CA PHE A 25 20.53 -5.63 12.49
C PHE A 25 21.45 -4.41 12.68
N PHE A 26 21.26 -3.34 11.89
CA PHE A 26 22.06 -2.11 11.97
C PHE A 26 21.62 -1.15 13.09
N ALA A 27 20.69 -1.54 13.97
CA ALA A 27 20.14 -0.74 15.08
C ALA A 27 19.60 0.67 14.67
N LYS A 28 19.32 0.90 13.38
CA LYS A 28 18.76 2.16 12.87
C LYS A 28 17.23 2.14 12.96
N GLN A 29 16.72 2.04 14.18
CA GLN A 29 15.27 1.94 14.46
C GLN A 29 14.46 3.12 13.90
N LEU A 30 15.06 4.30 13.82
CA LEU A 30 14.43 5.48 13.22
C LEU A 30 14.07 5.27 11.74
N ASN A 31 14.93 4.60 10.96
CA ASN A 31 14.63 4.33 9.56
C ASN A 31 13.50 3.28 9.41
N VAL A 32 13.38 2.34 10.36
CA VAL A 32 12.27 1.38 10.37
C VAL A 32 10.93 2.10 10.51
N LEU A 33 10.82 2.98 11.50
CA LEU A 33 9.56 3.66 11.79
C LEU A 33 9.15 4.62 10.65
N CYS A 34 10.15 5.20 9.99
CA CYS A 34 9.93 6.27 9.03
C CYS A 34 9.89 5.84 7.56
N GLU A 35 10.47 4.68 7.22
CA GLU A 35 10.50 4.15 5.85
C GLU A 35 9.73 2.83 5.76
N PHE A 36 10.02 1.86 6.63
CA PHE A 36 9.39 0.54 6.56
C PHE A 36 7.89 0.58 6.87
N ILE A 37 7.46 1.26 7.94
CA ILE A 37 6.03 1.34 8.30
C ILE A 37 5.18 1.98 7.20
N PRO A 38 5.47 3.21 6.73
CA PRO A 38 4.65 3.81 5.66
C PRO A 38 4.74 3.04 4.35
N GLN A 39 5.88 2.40 4.03
CA GLN A 39 6.00 1.53 2.86
C GLN A 39 5.08 0.30 2.95
N VAL A 40 5.01 -0.36 4.11
CA VAL A 40 4.10 -1.50 4.34
C VAL A 40 2.65 -1.05 4.27
N ILE A 41 2.28 0.07 4.91
CA ILE A 41 0.91 0.59 4.89
C ILE A 41 0.49 0.94 3.46
N PHE A 42 1.32 1.66 2.72
CA PHE A 42 1.05 2.03 1.33
C PHE A 42 0.86 0.79 0.45
N MET A 43 1.75 -0.19 0.56
CA MET A 43 1.69 -1.40 -0.25
C MET A 43 0.48 -2.27 0.09
N MET A 44 0.16 -2.44 1.38
CA MET A 44 -1.02 -3.18 1.81
C MET A 44 -2.33 -2.47 1.43
N SER A 45 -2.34 -1.13 1.44
CA SER A 45 -3.54 -0.35 1.11
C SER A 45 -3.96 -0.50 -0.35
N ILE A 46 -2.99 -0.60 -1.28
CA ILE A 46 -3.26 -0.67 -2.72
C ILE A 46 -3.20 -2.13 -3.21
N PHE A 47 -2.02 -2.73 -3.11
CA PHE A 47 -1.75 -4.05 -3.68
C PHE A 47 -2.28 -5.18 -2.77
N GLY A 48 -2.21 -5.00 -1.46
CA GLY A 48 -2.84 -5.91 -0.50
C GLY A 48 -4.35 -5.98 -0.70
N TYR A 49 -5.02 -4.83 -0.79
CA TYR A 49 -6.46 -4.75 -1.08
C TYR A 49 -6.82 -5.41 -2.41
N MET A 50 -6.05 -5.17 -3.47
CA MET A 50 -6.26 -5.82 -4.77
C MET A 50 -6.19 -7.35 -4.66
N ASN A 51 -5.20 -7.90 -3.95
CA ASN A 51 -5.11 -9.35 -3.74
C ASN A 51 -6.31 -9.90 -2.96
N LEU A 52 -6.77 -9.19 -1.93
CA LEU A 52 -7.99 -9.55 -1.20
C LEU A 52 -9.21 -9.59 -2.13
N LEU A 53 -9.36 -8.62 -3.04
CA LEU A 53 -10.44 -8.63 -4.04
C LEU A 53 -10.33 -9.82 -5.01
N ILE A 54 -9.12 -10.25 -5.38
CA ILE A 54 -8.92 -11.44 -6.22
C ILE A 54 -9.41 -12.70 -5.49
N PHE A 55 -9.00 -12.89 -4.23
CA PHE A 55 -9.47 -14.01 -3.42
C PHE A 55 -10.98 -13.97 -3.19
N PHE A 56 -11.53 -12.79 -2.90
CA PHE A 56 -12.97 -12.61 -2.72
C PHE A 56 -13.76 -12.94 -3.99
N LYS A 57 -13.23 -12.53 -5.16
CA LYS A 57 -13.82 -12.87 -6.45
C LYS A 57 -13.82 -14.38 -6.70
N TRP A 58 -12.75 -15.08 -6.32
CA TRP A 58 -12.68 -16.55 -6.42
C TRP A 58 -13.67 -17.28 -5.51
N MET A 59 -13.95 -16.74 -4.31
CA MET A 59 -14.91 -17.38 -3.40
C MET A 59 -16.37 -17.10 -3.74
N LYS A 60 -16.70 -15.92 -4.28
CA LYS A 60 -18.09 -15.46 -4.42
C LYS A 60 -18.68 -15.67 -5.82
N TYR A 61 -17.88 -15.65 -6.89
CA TYR A 61 -18.39 -15.72 -8.25
C TYR A 61 -18.13 -17.10 -8.86
N ASP A 62 -19.20 -17.87 -9.02
CA ASP A 62 -19.23 -19.16 -9.74
C ASP A 62 -19.45 -18.96 -11.25
N SER A 63 -19.26 -20.01 -12.06
CA SER A 63 -19.37 -20.00 -13.53
C SER A 63 -20.71 -19.42 -14.04
N LYS A 64 -21.79 -19.57 -13.25
CA LYS A 64 -23.14 -19.07 -13.59
C LYS A 64 -23.29 -17.55 -13.53
N MET A 65 -22.39 -16.84 -12.84
CA MET A 65 -22.43 -15.38 -12.63
C MET A 65 -21.20 -14.68 -13.24
N ALA A 66 -20.52 -15.34 -14.19
CA ALA A 66 -19.29 -14.84 -14.79
C ALA A 66 -19.49 -13.58 -15.65
N GLY A 67 -20.70 -13.38 -16.21
CA GLY A 67 -21.04 -12.22 -17.06
C GLY A 67 -21.11 -10.89 -16.30
N ASP A 68 -21.59 -10.92 -15.05
CA ASP A 68 -21.72 -9.72 -14.20
C ASP A 68 -20.50 -9.49 -13.30
N ALA A 69 -19.44 -10.29 -13.45
CA ALA A 69 -18.33 -10.30 -12.50
C ALA A 69 -17.41 -9.08 -12.72
N PRO A 70 -17.41 -8.07 -11.82
CA PRO A 70 -16.74 -6.80 -12.05
C PRO A 70 -15.23 -6.95 -12.24
N SER A 71 -14.63 -6.09 -13.09
CA SER A 71 -13.19 -6.08 -13.32
C SER A 71 -12.46 -5.41 -12.15
N ILE A 72 -11.63 -6.18 -11.45
CA ILE A 72 -10.89 -5.74 -10.26
C ILE A 72 -9.99 -4.54 -10.57
N LEU A 73 -9.40 -4.51 -11.78
CA LEU A 73 -8.54 -3.42 -12.22
C LEU A 73 -9.34 -2.11 -12.37
N ILE A 74 -10.52 -2.16 -12.96
CA ILE A 74 -11.40 -0.98 -13.11
C ILE A 74 -11.87 -0.50 -11.73
N THR A 75 -12.22 -1.43 -10.83
CA THR A 75 -12.54 -1.10 -9.44
C THR A 75 -11.39 -0.37 -8.74
N LEU A 76 -10.14 -0.77 -8.99
CA LEU A 76 -8.96 -0.12 -8.43
C LEU A 76 -8.73 1.28 -9.04
N ILE A 77 -8.91 1.45 -10.35
CA ILE A 77 -8.85 2.77 -11.00
C ILE A 77 -9.92 3.71 -10.43
N ASN A 78 -11.15 3.22 -10.33
CA ASN A 78 -12.27 4.01 -9.81
C ASN A 78 -12.11 4.36 -8.33
N MET A 79 -11.41 3.52 -7.56
CA MET A 79 -11.02 3.84 -6.18
C MET A 79 -10.09 5.06 -6.13
N PHE A 80 -9.04 5.13 -6.97
CA PHE A 80 -8.16 6.30 -7.02
C PHE A 80 -8.85 7.55 -7.53
N LEU A 81 -9.79 7.38 -8.48
CA LEU A 81 -10.53 8.48 -9.08
C LEU A 81 -11.76 8.90 -8.25
N MET A 82 -12.04 8.18 -7.14
CA MET A 82 -13.23 8.34 -6.29
C MET A 82 -14.57 8.35 -7.06
N LYS A 83 -14.64 7.56 -8.15
CA LYS A 83 -15.83 7.43 -9.00
C LYS A 83 -16.67 6.22 -8.60
N TYR A 84 -17.67 6.46 -7.75
CA TYR A 84 -18.53 5.41 -7.18
C TYR A 84 -19.96 5.42 -7.71
N ASP A 85 -20.42 6.54 -8.28
CA ASP A 85 -21.83 6.80 -8.61
C ASP A 85 -22.10 6.80 -10.13
N ASP A 86 -21.12 6.38 -10.95
CA ASP A 86 -21.28 6.31 -12.41
C ASP A 86 -22.12 5.10 -12.86
N PRO A 87 -23.02 5.23 -13.85
CA PRO A 87 -23.80 4.10 -14.41
C PRO A 87 -22.93 3.00 -15.04
N HIS A 88 -21.72 3.36 -15.46
CA HIS A 88 -20.73 2.44 -16.02
C HIS A 88 -19.79 1.85 -14.95
N SER A 89 -20.01 2.17 -13.67
CA SER A 89 -19.19 1.62 -12.59
C SER A 89 -19.55 0.15 -12.33
N PRO A 90 -18.54 -0.70 -12.07
CA PRO A 90 -18.79 -2.09 -11.71
C PRO A 90 -19.66 -2.18 -10.44
N PRO A 91 -20.58 -3.16 -10.35
CA PRO A 91 -21.40 -3.34 -9.16
C PRO A 91 -20.52 -3.56 -7.91
N PRO A 92 -20.95 -3.08 -6.73
CA PRO A 92 -20.20 -3.25 -5.50
C PRO A 92 -20.03 -4.73 -5.18
N MET A 93 -18.78 -5.17 -4.97
CA MET A 93 -18.46 -6.56 -4.70
C MET A 93 -18.92 -6.99 -3.29
N TYR A 94 -18.92 -6.06 -2.34
CA TYR A 94 -19.35 -6.25 -0.96
C TYR A 94 -19.96 -4.97 -0.37
N GLY A 95 -20.79 -5.12 0.67
CA GLY A 95 -21.40 -3.98 1.37
C GLY A 95 -20.35 -3.11 2.06
N GLY A 96 -20.45 -1.79 1.93
CA GLY A 96 -19.50 -0.85 2.53
C GLY A 96 -18.19 -0.65 1.77
N GLN A 97 -18.08 -1.14 0.53
CA GLN A 97 -16.88 -1.01 -0.30
C GLN A 97 -16.34 0.43 -0.40
N ARG A 98 -17.22 1.43 -0.58
CA ARG A 98 -16.86 2.85 -0.63
C ARG A 98 -16.12 3.32 0.62
N PHE A 99 -16.59 2.91 1.80
CA PHE A 99 -15.99 3.31 3.07
C PHE A 99 -14.56 2.78 3.20
N PHE A 100 -14.36 1.48 2.99
CA PHE A 100 -13.03 0.87 3.06
C PHE A 100 -12.07 1.43 2.01
N GLN A 101 -12.53 1.57 0.76
CA GLN A 101 -11.69 2.11 -0.32
C GLN A 101 -11.27 3.55 -0.06
N THR A 102 -12.18 4.38 0.44
CA THR A 102 -11.87 5.76 0.82
C THR A 102 -10.83 5.78 1.95
N LEU A 103 -11.02 4.97 2.99
CA LEU A 103 -10.09 4.87 4.13
C LEU A 103 -8.68 4.40 3.70
N LEU A 104 -8.60 3.36 2.87
CA LEU A 104 -7.35 2.82 2.31
C LEU A 104 -6.64 3.86 1.43
N LEU A 105 -7.39 4.67 0.68
CA LEU A 105 -6.83 5.73 -0.14
C LEU A 105 -6.26 6.86 0.72
N PHE A 106 -7.00 7.30 1.75
CA PHE A 106 -6.51 8.32 2.69
C PHE A 106 -5.24 7.86 3.43
N SER A 107 -5.19 6.60 3.89
CA SER A 107 -3.97 6.07 4.52
C SER A 107 -2.79 6.05 3.54
N ALA A 108 -3.02 5.65 2.29
CA ALA A 108 -1.98 5.68 1.25
C ALA A 108 -1.49 7.11 0.95
N LEU A 109 -2.40 8.08 0.87
CA LEU A 109 -2.06 9.49 0.62
C LEU A 109 -1.27 10.11 1.77
N MET A 110 -1.60 9.79 3.03
CA MET A 110 -0.84 10.27 4.20
C MET A 110 0.57 9.65 4.29
N CYS A 111 0.77 8.44 3.77
CA CYS A 111 2.09 7.79 3.78
C CYS A 111 3.12 8.48 2.86
N VAL A 112 2.67 9.15 1.79
CA VAL A 112 3.55 9.85 0.84
C VAL A 112 4.31 11.02 1.50
N PRO A 113 3.65 12.02 2.11
CA PRO A 113 4.35 13.10 2.79
C PRO A 113 5.15 12.61 4.00
N TRP A 114 4.68 11.56 4.68
CA TRP A 114 5.41 10.92 5.77
C TRP A 114 6.81 10.45 5.29
N MET A 115 6.87 9.65 4.24
CA MET A 115 8.16 9.15 3.72
C MET A 115 9.06 10.28 3.19
N LEU A 116 8.47 11.26 2.50
CA LEU A 116 9.22 12.34 1.86
C LEU A 116 9.89 13.28 2.86
N ILE A 117 9.19 13.64 3.95
CA ILE A 117 9.71 14.60 4.94
C ILE A 117 10.67 13.94 5.92
N THR A 118 10.49 12.65 6.20
CA THR A 118 11.22 12.06 7.33
C THR A 118 12.69 11.77 7.02
N LYS A 119 13.02 11.40 5.78
CA LYS A 119 14.42 11.23 5.35
C LYS A 119 15.27 12.51 5.48
N PRO A 120 14.90 13.66 4.86
CA PRO A 120 15.70 14.88 4.98
C PRO A 120 15.78 15.39 6.41
N TYR A 121 14.73 15.24 7.21
CA TYR A 121 14.74 15.61 8.63
C TYR A 121 15.75 14.78 9.44
N LEU A 122 15.79 13.46 9.23
CA LEU A 122 16.75 12.57 9.87
C LEU A 122 18.20 12.90 9.48
N LEU A 123 18.44 13.16 8.19
CA LEU A 123 19.75 13.54 7.67
C LEU A 123 20.24 14.87 8.25
N LYS A 124 19.36 15.87 8.35
CA LYS A 124 19.69 17.16 8.98
C LYS A 124 20.11 16.97 10.44
N LYS A 125 19.31 16.24 11.23
CA LYS A 125 19.60 15.99 12.65
C LYS A 125 20.95 15.27 12.86
N GLN A 126 21.30 14.34 11.98
CA GLN A 126 22.60 13.67 12.02
C GLN A 126 23.76 14.60 11.66
N ASN A 127 23.55 15.53 10.72
CA ASN A 127 24.56 16.51 10.33
C ASN A 127 24.82 17.53 11.45
N ASP A 128 23.76 18.06 12.07
CA ASP A 128 23.86 19.02 13.18
C ASP A 128 24.60 18.42 14.39
N LEU A 129 24.37 17.13 14.70
CA LEU A 129 25.10 16.41 15.75
C LEU A 129 26.59 16.23 15.44
N LYS A 130 26.94 15.97 14.17
CA LYS A 130 28.35 15.85 13.75
C LYS A 130 29.10 17.18 13.90
N LEU A 131 28.45 18.28 13.54
CA LEU A 131 29.03 19.63 13.67
C LEU A 131 29.27 20.04 15.13
N LEU A 132 28.46 19.56 16.08
CA LEU A 132 28.68 19.80 17.51
C LEU A 132 29.88 19.04 18.10
N TYR A 133 30.21 17.86 17.56
CA TYR A 133 31.32 17.03 18.09
C TYR A 133 32.66 17.28 17.38
N HIS A 134 32.63 17.83 16.16
CA HIS A 134 33.81 18.28 15.41
C HIS A 134 33.57 19.70 14.86
N PRO A 135 33.82 20.75 15.66
CA PRO A 135 33.84 22.10 15.12
C PRO A 135 35.03 22.27 14.14
N PRO A 136 34.90 23.14 13.12
CA PRO A 136 35.98 23.45 12.19
C PRO A 136 37.18 24.13 12.90
#